data_AF-A0A7M3YHL9-F1
#
_entry.id   AF-A0A7M3YHL9-F1
#
_cell.length_a   1.000
_cell.length_b   1.000
_cell.length_c   1.000
_cell.angle_alpha   90.00
_cell.angle_beta   90.00
_cell.angle_gamma   90.00
#
_symmetry.space_group_name_H-M   'P 1'
#
loop_
_entity.id
_entity.type
_entity.pdbx_description
1 polymer ?
#
loop_
_entity_poly.entity_id
_entity_poly.type
_entity_poly.pdbx_seq_one_letter_code
_entity_poly.pdbx_strand_id
1 'polypeptide(L)'
;WFQKCSPEKSDVTIENLSPDVSIIALQGPHSKEHLDTAFGEGQHIGRFKWSSLSENKLGVEGWIQGTGYTGEAGYEIFVPNNLVAKVWRALVAAGATPVGLGARDTLRLEKGYLLSGVDFLWPGLDDGSHTFLARDSWETNVPFGLDIGHEFIGRNRVINHAASDERWWGIKYLERGPLPRPGKDVLSMDGSKIGQLTSGAPSPSLGNTGVGIGYISGVSEGDEVLIAASPRSSVKAVIIRPPFV
;
A
#
# COMPACT_ATOMS: atom_id res chain seq x y z
N TRP A 1 -12.07 12.46 -13.26
CA TRP A 1 -12.09 11.24 -14.10
C TRP A 1 -13.46 10.57 -14.05
N PHE A 2 -13.95 10.11 -12.90
CA PHE A 2 -15.25 9.42 -12.79
C PHE A 2 -16.43 10.19 -13.41
N GLN A 3 -16.55 11.50 -13.15
CA GLN A 3 -17.58 12.33 -13.80
C GLN A 3 -17.44 12.38 -15.34
N LYS A 4 -16.21 12.47 -15.85
CA LYS A 4 -15.92 12.49 -17.31
C LYS A 4 -16.25 11.15 -17.98
N CYS A 5 -16.05 10.05 -17.26
CA CYS A 5 -16.31 8.70 -17.76
C CYS A 5 -17.72 8.20 -17.41
N SER A 6 -18.53 9.01 -16.73
CA SER A 6 -19.92 8.67 -16.42
C SER A 6 -20.68 8.52 -17.75
N PRO A 7 -21.41 7.41 -17.97
CA PRO A 7 -22.29 7.31 -19.12
C PRO A 7 -23.29 8.47 -19.06
N GLU A 8 -23.50 9.18 -20.17
CA GLU A 8 -24.44 10.33 -20.26
C GLU A 8 -25.89 9.97 -19.83
N LYS A 9 -26.19 8.67 -19.68
CA LYS A 9 -27.50 8.10 -19.31
C LYS A 9 -27.48 7.18 -18.09
N SER A 10 -26.44 7.22 -17.24
CA SER A 10 -26.44 6.41 -16.02
C SER A 10 -27.27 7.08 -14.92
N ASP A 11 -28.14 6.32 -14.24
CA ASP A 11 -28.84 6.75 -13.00
C ASP A 11 -27.89 6.79 -11.77
N VAL A 12 -26.60 7.06 -12.00
CA VAL A 12 -25.56 7.05 -10.98
C VAL A 12 -25.29 8.48 -10.52
N THR A 13 -25.41 8.71 -9.23
CA THR A 13 -24.99 9.96 -8.58
C THR A 13 -23.62 9.76 -7.93
N ILE A 14 -22.69 10.69 -8.17
CA ILE A 14 -21.36 10.68 -7.56
C ILE A 14 -21.23 11.88 -6.65
N GLU A 15 -21.07 11.62 -5.35
CA GLU A 15 -20.88 12.62 -4.32
C GLU A 15 -19.46 12.56 -3.75
N ASN A 16 -18.87 13.72 -3.46
CA ASN A 16 -17.56 13.82 -2.83
C ASN A 16 -17.70 14.17 -1.35
N LEU A 17 -17.64 13.15 -0.49
CA LEU A 17 -17.73 13.30 0.97
C LEU A 17 -16.39 13.61 1.66
N SER A 18 -15.29 13.69 0.90
CA SER A 18 -13.95 13.90 1.45
C SER A 18 -13.82 15.16 2.34
N PRO A 19 -14.47 16.30 2.05
CA PRO A 19 -14.40 17.48 2.90
C PRO A 19 -15.09 17.33 4.27
N ASP A 20 -16.00 16.36 4.42
CA ASP A 20 -16.90 16.24 5.58
C ASP A 20 -16.57 15.07 6.50
N VAL A 21 -15.74 14.14 6.03
CA VAL A 21 -15.45 12.86 6.70
C VAL A 21 -13.97 12.74 7.03
N SER A 22 -13.70 12.26 8.24
CA SER A 22 -12.39 11.85 8.71
C SER A 22 -12.29 10.34 8.85
N ILE A 23 -11.08 9.81 8.72
CA ILE A 23 -10.75 8.39 8.89
C ILE A 23 -9.71 8.19 10.00
N ILE A 24 -9.93 7.22 10.89
CA ILE A 24 -8.94 6.72 11.85
C ILE A 24 -8.71 5.23 11.57
N ALA A 25 -7.45 4.85 11.36
CA ALA A 25 -7.06 3.45 11.26
C ALA A 25 -6.59 2.94 12.63
N LEU A 26 -7.34 2.01 13.23
CA LEU A 26 -6.97 1.30 14.46
C LEU A 26 -6.42 -0.07 14.07
N GLN A 27 -5.11 -0.25 14.17
CA GLN A 27 -4.40 -1.39 13.59
C GLN A 27 -3.50 -2.05 14.63
N GLY A 28 -3.41 -3.37 14.62
CA GLY A 28 -2.62 -4.18 15.52
C GLY A 28 -3.44 -5.27 16.24
N PRO A 29 -2.76 -6.22 16.91
CA PRO A 29 -3.40 -7.39 17.52
C PRO A 29 -4.44 -7.05 18.60
N HIS A 30 -4.26 -5.92 19.30
CA HIS A 30 -5.17 -5.44 20.35
C HIS A 30 -6.25 -4.46 19.85
N SER A 31 -6.35 -4.26 18.53
CA SER A 31 -7.34 -3.34 17.93
C SER A 31 -8.78 -3.65 18.37
N LYS A 32 -9.12 -4.94 18.49
CA LYS A 32 -10.41 -5.41 18.99
C LYS A 32 -10.70 -4.86 20.40
N GLU A 33 -9.78 -5.11 21.32
CA GLU A 33 -9.92 -4.73 22.74
C GLU A 33 -10.02 -3.21 22.92
N HIS A 34 -9.20 -2.45 22.18
CA HIS A 34 -9.25 -0.99 22.19
C HIS A 34 -10.57 -0.46 21.62
N LEU A 35 -11.12 -1.09 20.58
CA LEU A 35 -12.41 -0.71 20.02
C LEU A 35 -13.53 -0.94 21.03
N ASP A 36 -13.60 -2.12 21.67
CA ASP A 36 -14.63 -2.45 22.67
C ASP A 36 -14.57 -1.51 23.87
N THR A 37 -13.36 -1.16 24.31
CA THR A 37 -13.15 -0.22 25.42
C THR A 37 -13.67 1.18 25.06
N ALA A 38 -13.37 1.66 23.86
CA ALA A 38 -13.72 3.01 23.42
C ALA A 38 -15.21 3.15 23.01
N PHE A 39 -15.72 2.21 22.21
CA PHE A 39 -17.07 2.29 21.64
C PHE A 39 -18.10 1.44 22.39
N GLY A 40 -17.68 0.49 23.22
CA GLY A 40 -18.54 -0.59 23.70
C GLY A 40 -18.52 -1.79 22.76
N GLU A 41 -18.99 -2.92 23.27
CA GLU A 41 -19.03 -4.18 22.51
C GLU A 41 -19.98 -4.08 21.31
N GLY A 42 -19.75 -4.94 20.32
CA GLY A 42 -20.65 -5.10 19.16
C GLY A 42 -20.33 -4.24 17.95
N GLN A 43 -19.25 -3.45 17.97
CA GLN A 43 -18.79 -2.69 16.80
C GLN A 43 -17.83 -3.47 15.89
N HIS A 44 -17.44 -4.69 16.26
CA HIS A 44 -16.50 -5.47 15.43
C HIS A 44 -17.07 -5.83 14.09
N ILE A 45 -16.19 -5.77 13.10
CA ILE A 45 -16.48 -6.19 11.75
C ILE A 45 -15.39 -7.14 11.24
N GLY A 46 -15.80 -8.14 10.46
CA GLY A 46 -14.87 -9.11 9.87
C GLY A 46 -13.96 -8.46 8.81
N ARG A 47 -12.86 -9.15 8.49
CA ARG A 47 -11.94 -8.70 7.44
C ARG A 47 -12.67 -8.56 6.09
N PHE A 48 -12.41 -7.46 5.38
CA PHE A 48 -13.08 -7.11 4.12
C PHE A 48 -14.62 -7.04 4.22
N LYS A 49 -15.14 -6.71 5.40
CA LYS A 49 -16.54 -6.38 5.64
C LYS A 49 -16.63 -4.94 6.14
N TRP A 50 -17.80 -4.36 6.01
CA TRP A 50 -18.11 -3.03 6.51
C TRP A 50 -19.53 -2.99 7.10
N SER A 51 -19.78 -2.05 7.99
CA SER A 51 -21.12 -1.73 8.50
C SER A 51 -21.17 -0.28 8.98
N SER A 52 -22.36 0.29 9.06
CA SER A 52 -22.56 1.50 9.88
C SER A 52 -22.24 1.19 11.35
N LEU A 53 -21.77 2.21 12.07
CA LEU A 53 -21.65 2.12 13.52
C LEU A 53 -23.06 2.00 14.13
N SER A 54 -23.26 1.04 15.03
CA SER A 54 -24.50 0.93 15.79
C SER A 54 -24.45 1.84 17.03
N GLU A 55 -25.50 1.81 17.86
CA GLU A 55 -25.50 2.55 19.13
C GLU A 55 -24.25 2.18 19.95
N ASN A 56 -23.50 3.19 20.37
CA ASN A 56 -22.19 3.03 20.98
C ASN A 56 -21.99 4.03 22.12
N LYS A 57 -21.06 3.75 23.02
CA LYS A 57 -20.75 4.56 24.21
C LYS A 57 -20.37 6.00 23.89
N LEU A 58 -19.87 6.26 22.69
CA LEU A 58 -19.49 7.60 22.25
C LEU A 58 -20.66 8.37 21.63
N GLY A 59 -21.80 7.73 21.34
CA GLY A 59 -22.92 8.34 20.64
C GLY A 59 -22.49 8.97 19.31
N VAL A 60 -21.54 8.33 18.61
CA VAL A 60 -21.05 8.81 17.31
C VAL A 60 -21.66 8.00 16.17
N GLU A 61 -21.90 8.68 15.06
CA GLU A 61 -22.35 8.07 13.81
C GLU A 61 -21.20 7.95 12.81
N GLY A 62 -21.34 7.04 11.85
CA GLY A 62 -20.32 6.77 10.85
C GLY A 62 -20.36 5.32 10.37
N TRP A 63 -19.24 4.85 9.83
CA TRP A 63 -19.08 3.46 9.42
C TRP A 63 -17.70 2.94 9.78
N ILE A 64 -17.62 1.61 9.90
CA ILE A 64 -16.42 0.88 10.22
C ILE A 64 -16.20 -0.23 9.20
N GLN A 65 -14.94 -0.47 8.84
CA GLN A 65 -14.56 -1.55 7.95
C GLN A 65 -13.34 -2.31 8.47
N GLY A 66 -13.33 -3.63 8.25
CA GLY A 66 -12.25 -4.54 8.64
C GLY A 66 -11.12 -4.55 7.61
N THR A 67 -10.56 -3.39 7.35
CA THR A 67 -9.46 -3.17 6.39
C THR A 67 -8.35 -2.36 7.04
N GLY A 68 -7.23 -2.23 6.35
CA GLY A 68 -6.08 -1.51 6.83
C GLY A 68 -4.89 -1.60 5.89
N TYR A 69 -3.95 -0.69 6.08
CA TYR A 69 -2.76 -0.55 5.23
C TYR A 69 -1.48 -0.99 5.95
N THR A 70 -1.61 -1.79 7.01
CA THR A 70 -0.50 -2.31 7.83
C THR A 70 -0.29 -3.81 7.68
N GLY A 71 -1.28 -4.51 7.12
CA GLY A 71 -1.37 -5.98 7.08
C GLY A 71 -1.74 -6.64 8.40
N GLU A 72 -1.90 -5.87 9.47
CA GLU A 72 -2.35 -6.35 10.77
C GLU A 72 -3.87 -6.41 10.86
N ALA A 73 -4.37 -7.11 11.87
CA ALA A 73 -5.78 -7.02 12.24
C ALA A 73 -6.12 -5.57 12.62
N GLY A 74 -7.32 -5.12 12.28
CA GLY A 74 -7.70 -3.75 12.56
C GLY A 74 -8.93 -3.29 11.82
N TYR A 75 -9.19 -2.01 12.01
CA TYR A 75 -10.34 -1.31 11.49
C TYR A 75 -9.93 0.02 10.87
N GLU A 76 -10.74 0.47 9.92
CA GLU A 76 -10.80 1.86 9.50
C GLU A 76 -12.17 2.42 9.88
N ILE A 77 -12.17 3.48 10.69
CA ILE A 77 -13.35 4.08 11.29
C ILE A 77 -13.53 5.45 10.64
N PHE A 78 -14.68 5.64 10.00
CA PHE A 78 -15.03 6.87 9.30
C PHE A 78 -16.14 7.57 10.05
N VAL A 79 -15.93 8.85 10.35
CA VAL A 79 -16.89 9.68 11.10
C VAL A 79 -16.89 11.10 10.55
N PRO A 80 -18.00 11.86 10.73
CA PRO A 80 -18.01 13.29 10.48
C PRO A 80 -16.86 14.02 11.19
N ASN A 81 -16.30 15.05 10.53
CA ASN A 81 -15.12 15.77 11.02
C ASN A 81 -15.28 16.34 12.44
N ASN A 82 -16.47 16.79 12.80
CA ASN A 82 -16.76 17.31 14.15
C ASN A 82 -16.71 16.22 15.25
N LEU A 83 -16.74 14.93 14.90
CA LEU A 83 -16.70 13.80 15.83
C LEU A 83 -15.31 13.17 15.96
N VAL A 84 -14.41 13.36 14.99
CA VAL A 84 -13.11 12.65 14.92
C VAL A 84 -12.25 12.84 16.17
N ALA A 85 -12.23 14.05 16.73
CA ALA A 85 -11.43 14.34 17.92
C ALA A 85 -11.92 13.58 19.17
N LYS A 86 -13.24 13.31 19.25
CA LYS A 86 -13.84 12.49 20.32
C LYS A 86 -13.40 11.03 20.18
N VAL A 87 -13.49 10.48 18.96
CA VAL A 87 -13.07 9.11 18.65
C VAL A 87 -11.58 8.92 18.93
N TRP A 88 -10.73 9.84 18.44
CA TRP A 88 -9.29 9.78 18.66
C TRP A 88 -8.92 9.72 20.14
N ARG A 89 -9.47 10.62 20.97
CA ARG A 89 -9.20 10.63 22.42
C ARG A 89 -9.68 9.36 23.10
N ALA A 90 -10.83 8.83 22.71
CA ALA A 90 -11.37 7.60 23.29
C ALA A 90 -10.46 6.39 22.99
N LEU A 91 -9.98 6.26 21.76
CA LEU A 91 -9.05 5.19 21.37
C LEU A 91 -7.72 5.28 22.09
N VAL A 92 -7.16 6.49 22.22
CA VAL A 92 -5.91 6.69 22.97
C VAL A 92 -6.11 6.37 24.46
N ALA A 93 -7.23 6.81 25.05
CA ALA A 93 -7.57 6.46 26.43
C ALA A 93 -7.80 4.95 26.64
N ALA A 94 -8.24 4.24 25.60
CA ALA A 94 -8.37 2.79 25.58
C ALA A 94 -7.04 2.04 25.41
N GLY A 95 -5.92 2.75 25.23
CA GLY A 95 -4.57 2.18 25.14
C GLY A 95 -3.95 2.20 23.74
N ALA A 96 -4.64 2.73 22.72
CA ALA A 96 -4.07 2.84 21.38
C ALA A 96 -2.93 3.86 21.35
N THR A 97 -1.83 3.52 20.67
CA THR A 97 -0.66 4.41 20.51
C THR A 97 -0.76 5.17 19.18
N PRO A 98 -0.66 6.51 19.17
CA PRO A 98 -0.57 7.29 17.94
C PRO A 98 0.65 6.91 17.09
N VAL A 99 0.44 6.71 15.79
CA VAL A 99 1.49 6.33 14.84
C VAL A 99 1.53 7.30 13.66
N GLY A 100 2.73 7.71 13.26
CA GLY A 100 2.96 8.64 12.15
C GLY A 100 3.20 7.95 10.79
N LEU A 101 3.39 8.76 9.76
CA LEU A 101 3.55 8.30 8.38
C LEU A 101 4.76 7.40 8.15
N GLY A 102 5.90 7.65 8.83
CA GLY A 102 7.11 6.84 8.65
C GLY A 102 6.91 5.37 9.02
N ALA A 103 6.27 5.11 10.17
CA ALA A 103 5.96 3.74 10.59
C ALA A 103 4.88 3.09 9.72
N ARG A 104 3.89 3.86 9.25
CA ARG A 104 2.91 3.36 8.26
C ARG A 104 3.61 2.93 6.96
N ASP A 105 4.59 3.70 6.49
CA ASP A 105 5.33 3.40 5.27
C ASP A 105 6.22 2.14 5.40
N THR A 106 6.79 1.88 6.59
CA THR A 106 7.50 0.62 6.83
C THR A 106 6.54 -0.57 6.87
N LEU A 107 5.40 -0.45 7.57
CA LEU A 107 4.43 -1.55 7.70
C LEU A 107 3.83 -1.94 6.35
N ARG A 108 3.40 -0.96 5.54
CA ARG A 108 2.87 -1.23 4.20
C ARG A 108 3.92 -1.87 3.30
N LEU A 109 5.18 -1.43 3.40
CA LEU A 109 6.27 -1.96 2.58
C LEU A 109 6.60 -3.40 2.97
N GLU A 110 6.63 -3.71 4.27
CA GLU A 110 6.81 -5.08 4.77
C GLU A 110 5.72 -6.03 4.24
N LYS A 111 4.51 -5.53 4.00
CA LYS A 111 3.42 -6.31 3.39
C LYS A 111 3.39 -6.29 1.87
N GLY A 112 4.30 -5.54 1.23
CA GLY A 112 4.31 -5.36 -0.22
C GLY A 112 3.14 -4.53 -0.74
N TYR A 113 2.55 -3.66 0.07
CA TYR A 113 1.45 -2.82 -0.38
C TYR A 113 1.98 -1.65 -1.23
N LEU A 114 1.34 -1.48 -2.39
CA LEU A 114 1.65 -0.44 -3.36
C LEU A 114 1.12 0.92 -2.89
N LEU A 115 1.95 1.95 -2.98
CA LEU A 115 1.62 3.33 -2.68
C LEU A 115 1.29 4.07 -3.98
N SER A 116 0.03 4.50 -4.12
CA SER A 116 -0.38 5.35 -5.25
C SER A 116 0.43 6.65 -5.27
N GLY A 117 0.82 7.11 -6.45
CA GLY A 117 1.73 8.25 -6.59
C GLY A 117 3.21 7.91 -6.44
N VAL A 118 3.56 6.66 -6.12
CA VAL A 118 4.96 6.19 -5.99
C VAL A 118 5.18 4.90 -6.78
N ASP A 119 4.34 3.88 -6.55
CA ASP A 119 4.59 2.53 -7.09
C ASP A 119 3.84 2.24 -8.40
N PHE A 120 2.79 2.97 -8.81
CA PHE A 120 2.06 2.65 -10.06
C PHE A 120 1.41 3.84 -10.80
N LEU A 121 1.60 5.07 -10.29
CA LEU A 121 1.12 6.31 -10.91
C LEU A 121 1.99 7.49 -10.46
N TRP A 122 3.30 7.37 -10.60
CA TRP A 122 4.24 8.35 -10.07
C TRP A 122 4.61 9.39 -11.14
N PRO A 123 4.35 10.70 -10.89
CA PRO A 123 4.73 11.75 -11.82
C PRO A 123 6.24 12.06 -11.89
N GLY A 124 7.07 11.26 -11.22
CA GLY A 124 8.47 11.58 -10.98
C GLY A 124 8.63 12.56 -9.81
N LEU A 125 9.84 12.66 -9.27
CA LEU A 125 10.27 13.88 -8.58
C LEU A 125 10.70 14.88 -9.65
N ASP A 126 10.64 16.17 -9.35
CA ASP A 126 11.03 17.26 -10.27
C ASP A 126 12.57 17.30 -10.46
N ASP A 127 13.16 16.20 -10.93
CA ASP A 127 14.59 15.97 -11.12
C ASP A 127 15.01 15.96 -12.60
N GLY A 128 14.09 16.33 -13.49
CA GLY A 128 14.30 16.40 -14.93
C GLY A 128 14.15 15.07 -15.67
N SER A 129 13.92 13.95 -14.98
CA SER A 129 13.53 12.68 -15.60
C SER A 129 12.01 12.61 -15.79
N HIS A 130 11.53 13.16 -16.90
CA HIS A 130 10.10 13.31 -17.19
C HIS A 130 9.39 12.01 -17.66
N THR A 131 9.79 10.84 -17.16
CA THR A 131 9.11 9.57 -17.48
C THR A 131 8.12 9.21 -16.38
N PHE A 132 6.84 9.43 -16.67
CA PHE A 132 5.72 9.06 -15.81
C PHE A 132 5.68 7.53 -15.62
N LEU A 133 5.79 7.05 -14.38
CA LEU A 133 5.62 5.63 -14.08
C LEU A 133 4.13 5.31 -14.01
N ALA A 134 3.56 4.85 -15.12
CA ALA A 134 2.20 4.31 -15.19
C ALA A 134 2.25 2.79 -15.25
N ARG A 135 1.71 2.12 -14.23
CA ARG A 135 1.67 0.65 -14.18
C ARG A 135 0.25 0.17 -14.03
N ASP A 136 -0.12 -0.86 -14.78
CA ASP A 136 -1.44 -1.46 -14.70
C ASP A 136 -1.47 -2.69 -13.76
N SER A 137 -2.65 -3.30 -13.63
CA SER A 137 -2.90 -4.44 -12.75
C SER A 137 -2.05 -5.68 -13.06
N TRP A 138 -1.61 -5.86 -14.32
CA TRP A 138 -0.75 -6.97 -14.68
C TRP A 138 0.68 -6.72 -14.17
N GLU A 139 1.21 -5.53 -14.46
CA GLU A 139 2.57 -5.14 -14.04
C GLU A 139 2.69 -5.12 -12.51
N THR A 140 1.69 -4.56 -11.83
CA THR A 140 1.59 -4.48 -10.36
C THR A 140 1.32 -5.83 -9.68
N ASN A 141 0.96 -6.87 -10.45
CA ASN A 141 0.53 -8.16 -9.94
C ASN A 141 -0.67 -8.08 -8.98
N VAL A 142 -1.61 -7.15 -9.23
CA VAL A 142 -2.86 -6.99 -8.47
C VAL A 142 -4.07 -7.22 -9.39
N PRO A 143 -4.48 -8.49 -9.61
CA PRO A 143 -5.61 -8.81 -10.47
C PRO A 143 -6.98 -8.61 -9.77
N PHE A 144 -6.99 -8.32 -8.47
CA PHE A 144 -8.22 -8.21 -7.69
C PHE A 144 -9.12 -7.11 -8.25
N GLY A 145 -10.40 -7.44 -8.46
CA GLY A 145 -11.40 -6.51 -8.99
C GLY A 145 -11.40 -6.37 -10.52
N LEU A 146 -10.56 -7.13 -11.24
CA LEU A 146 -10.62 -7.20 -12.70
C LEU A 146 -11.37 -8.43 -13.19
N ASP A 147 -12.35 -8.21 -14.06
CA ASP A 147 -12.96 -9.23 -14.90
C ASP A 147 -12.48 -9.06 -16.34
N ILE A 148 -11.59 -9.94 -16.78
CA ILE A 148 -11.03 -9.93 -18.14
C ILE A 148 -12.08 -10.27 -19.22
N GLY A 149 -13.20 -10.88 -18.84
CA GLY A 149 -14.33 -11.18 -19.73
C GLY A 149 -15.22 -9.97 -20.01
N HIS A 150 -15.08 -8.90 -19.23
CA HIS A 150 -15.83 -7.66 -19.37
C HIS A 150 -14.99 -6.56 -20.04
N GLU A 151 -15.62 -5.65 -20.78
CA GLU A 151 -14.93 -4.50 -21.39
C GLU A 151 -14.71 -3.38 -20.37
N PHE A 152 -13.48 -2.91 -20.22
CA PHE A 152 -13.13 -1.82 -19.30
C PHE A 152 -12.01 -0.94 -19.86
N ILE A 153 -11.94 0.30 -19.37
CA ILE A 153 -10.89 1.24 -19.77
C ILE A 153 -9.52 0.66 -19.42
N GLY A 154 -8.67 0.49 -20.43
CA GLY A 154 -7.31 -0.06 -20.26
C GLY A 154 -7.20 -1.57 -20.44
N ARG A 155 -8.30 -2.29 -20.71
CA ARG A 155 -8.31 -3.75 -20.91
C ARG A 155 -7.29 -4.23 -21.93
N ASN A 156 -7.24 -3.59 -23.10
CA ASN A 156 -6.30 -3.95 -24.16
C ASN A 156 -4.85 -3.89 -23.70
N ARG A 157 -4.48 -2.98 -22.81
CA ARG A 157 -3.12 -2.93 -22.26
C ARG A 157 -2.86 -4.13 -21.36
N VAL A 158 -3.75 -4.36 -20.39
CA VAL A 158 -3.65 -5.42 -19.38
C VAL A 158 -3.51 -6.83 -20.00
N ILE A 159 -4.15 -7.10 -21.14
CA ILE A 159 -4.12 -8.43 -21.79
C ILE A 159 -2.95 -8.63 -22.77
N ASN A 160 -2.25 -7.56 -23.17
CA ASN A 160 -1.24 -7.60 -24.22
C ASN A 160 0.20 -7.45 -23.68
N HIS A 161 0.45 -7.94 -22.47
CA HIS A 161 1.79 -7.98 -21.89
C HIS A 161 2.63 -9.17 -22.37
N ALA A 162 3.93 -8.93 -22.54
CA ALA A 162 4.89 -9.99 -22.80
C ALA A 162 5.41 -10.57 -21.48
N ALA A 163 5.81 -11.85 -21.49
CA ALA A 163 6.44 -12.47 -20.32
C ALA A 163 7.76 -11.80 -19.89
N SER A 164 8.39 -11.06 -20.80
CA SER A 164 9.62 -10.28 -20.57
C SER A 164 9.38 -8.89 -19.97
N ASP A 165 8.14 -8.40 -19.95
CA ASP A 165 7.84 -7.08 -19.39
C ASP A 165 8.18 -7.05 -17.89
N GLU A 166 8.57 -5.88 -17.39
CA GLU A 166 8.90 -5.72 -15.98
C GLU A 166 7.67 -6.01 -15.11
N ARG A 167 7.90 -6.74 -14.02
CA ARG A 167 6.88 -7.08 -13.04
C ARG A 167 7.24 -6.52 -11.68
N TRP A 168 6.22 -6.23 -10.90
CA TRP A 168 6.38 -5.85 -9.51
C TRP A 168 6.99 -7.00 -8.70
N TRP A 169 8.16 -6.74 -8.12
CA TRP A 169 8.94 -7.67 -7.32
C TRP A 169 9.46 -6.99 -6.05
N GLY A 170 9.67 -7.78 -5.00
CA GLY A 170 10.36 -7.36 -3.80
C GLY A 170 11.84 -7.72 -3.84
N ILE A 171 12.65 -6.95 -3.11
CA ILE A 171 14.06 -7.27 -2.81
C ILE A 171 14.28 -7.27 -1.31
N LYS A 172 15.13 -8.17 -0.83
CA LYS A 172 15.61 -8.20 0.55
C LYS A 172 17.13 -8.30 0.55
N TYR A 173 17.80 -7.41 1.26
CA TYR A 173 19.26 -7.41 1.35
C TYR A 173 19.77 -8.69 2.02
N LEU A 174 20.84 -9.27 1.46
CA LEU A 174 21.55 -10.42 2.00
C LEU A 174 22.76 -10.00 2.86
N GLU A 175 23.18 -8.75 2.74
CA GLU A 175 24.33 -8.20 3.45
C GLU A 175 24.05 -6.78 3.96
N ARG A 176 24.93 -6.28 4.84
CA ARG A 176 24.83 -4.91 5.35
C ARG A 176 25.30 -3.93 4.27
N GLY A 177 24.58 -2.81 4.14
CA GLY A 177 24.94 -1.74 3.21
C GLY A 177 24.02 -0.54 3.32
N PRO A 178 24.23 0.50 2.49
CA PRO A 178 23.33 1.64 2.41
C PRO A 178 21.90 1.22 2.06
N LEU A 179 20.91 1.70 2.81
CA LEU A 179 19.52 1.26 2.69
C LEU A 179 18.94 1.48 1.28
N PRO A 180 18.04 0.59 0.82
CA PRO A 180 17.34 0.78 -0.45
C PRO A 180 16.45 2.02 -0.36
N ARG A 181 16.26 2.70 -1.49
CA ARG A 181 15.42 3.89 -1.63
C ARG A 181 14.82 3.96 -3.04
N PRO A 182 13.75 4.74 -3.25
CA PRO A 182 13.20 5.00 -4.59
C PRO A 182 14.29 5.42 -5.60
N GLY A 183 14.14 4.97 -6.85
CA GLY A 183 15.02 5.29 -7.97
C GLY A 183 16.32 4.48 -8.03
N LYS A 184 16.52 3.50 -7.13
CA LYS A 184 17.73 2.66 -7.14
C LYS A 184 17.63 1.59 -8.21
N ASP A 185 18.64 1.53 -9.08
CA ASP A 185 18.71 0.52 -10.12
C ASP A 185 18.92 -0.88 -9.53
N VAL A 186 18.21 -1.84 -10.09
CA VAL A 186 18.39 -3.26 -9.85
C VAL A 186 19.23 -3.82 -10.99
N LEU A 187 20.34 -4.45 -10.64
CA LEU A 187 21.28 -5.05 -11.58
C LEU A 187 21.28 -6.57 -11.41
N SER A 188 21.43 -7.31 -12.51
CA SER A 188 21.77 -8.73 -12.48
C SER A 188 23.19 -8.93 -11.94
N MET A 189 23.54 -10.17 -11.63
CA MET A 189 24.86 -10.52 -11.08
C MET A 189 26.03 -10.22 -12.04
N ASP A 190 25.77 -10.08 -13.34
CA ASP A 190 26.74 -9.65 -14.35
C ASP A 190 26.87 -8.11 -14.47
N GLY A 191 26.06 -7.35 -13.71
CA GLY A 191 26.06 -5.89 -13.69
C GLY A 191 25.08 -5.22 -14.66
N SER A 192 24.33 -5.97 -15.46
CA SER A 192 23.33 -5.40 -16.38
C SER A 192 22.11 -4.86 -15.63
N LYS A 193 21.58 -3.69 -16.02
CA LYS A 193 20.37 -3.14 -15.41
C LYS A 193 19.14 -3.94 -15.86
N ILE A 194 18.37 -4.44 -14.89
CA ILE A 194 17.18 -5.28 -15.11
C ILE A 194 15.89 -4.70 -14.50
N GLY A 195 16.00 -3.56 -13.82
CA GLY A 195 14.84 -2.88 -13.24
C GLY A 195 15.22 -1.70 -12.36
N GLN A 196 14.25 -1.19 -11.62
CA GLN A 196 14.43 -0.09 -10.66
C GLN A 196 13.45 -0.19 -9.49
N LEU A 197 13.92 0.18 -8.29
CA LEU A 197 13.10 0.26 -7.09
C LEU A 197 12.22 1.52 -7.11
N THR A 198 10.94 1.34 -6.78
CA THR A 198 9.97 2.42 -6.58
C THR A 198 9.86 2.82 -5.11
N SER A 199 10.04 1.85 -4.21
CA SER A 199 10.05 2.07 -2.75
C SER A 199 11.17 1.27 -2.09
N GLY A 200 11.71 1.77 -0.98
CA GLY A 200 12.72 1.09 -0.19
C GLY A 200 12.91 1.72 1.19
N ALA A 201 13.09 0.88 2.21
CA ALA A 201 13.24 1.29 3.60
C ALA A 201 13.94 0.18 4.43
N PRO A 202 14.41 0.47 5.66
CA PRO A 202 14.71 -0.59 6.61
C PRO A 202 13.40 -1.25 7.08
N SER A 203 13.39 -2.57 7.26
CA SER A 203 12.28 -3.31 7.87
C SER A 203 12.53 -3.49 9.37
N PRO A 204 11.80 -2.78 10.25
CA PRO A 204 11.95 -2.96 11.70
C PRO A 204 11.67 -4.40 12.15
N SER A 205 10.71 -5.07 11.53
CA SER A 205 10.33 -6.46 11.86
C SER A 205 11.41 -7.47 11.50
N LEU A 206 12.28 -7.14 10.54
CA LEU A 206 13.41 -7.97 10.10
C LEU A 206 14.76 -7.42 10.59
N GLY A 207 14.78 -6.79 11.78
CA GLY A 207 16.02 -6.31 12.40
C GLY A 207 16.69 -5.18 11.62
N ASN A 208 15.90 -4.32 10.98
CA ASN A 208 16.33 -3.24 10.08
C ASN A 208 17.02 -3.69 8.80
N THR A 209 16.74 -4.92 8.34
CA THR A 209 17.18 -5.38 7.02
C THR A 209 16.59 -4.49 5.92
N GLY A 210 17.40 -4.14 4.91
CA GLY A 210 16.93 -3.34 3.78
C GLY A 210 15.95 -4.15 2.92
N VAL A 211 14.74 -3.61 2.74
CA VAL A 211 13.72 -4.16 1.84
C VAL A 211 13.25 -3.10 0.86
N GLY A 212 12.83 -3.52 -0.31
CA GLY A 212 12.29 -2.60 -1.32
C GLY A 212 11.41 -3.32 -2.32
N ILE A 213 10.64 -2.55 -3.06
CA ILE A 213 9.81 -3.05 -4.16
C ILE A 213 10.11 -2.23 -5.41
N GLY A 214 9.93 -2.84 -6.57
CA GLY A 214 10.20 -2.21 -7.86
C GLY A 214 9.72 -3.05 -9.02
N TYR A 215 9.94 -2.54 -10.22
CA TYR A 215 9.64 -3.25 -11.47
C TYR A 215 10.93 -3.83 -12.01
N ILE A 216 10.95 -5.16 -12.14
CA ILE A 216 12.14 -5.93 -12.48
C ILE A 216 11.75 -6.96 -13.53
N SER A 217 12.59 -7.10 -14.56
CA SER A 217 12.40 -8.04 -15.65
C SER A 217 13.39 -9.21 -15.54
N GLY A 218 13.02 -10.36 -16.10
CA GLY A 218 13.93 -11.50 -16.24
C GLY A 218 14.37 -12.16 -14.94
N VAL A 219 13.58 -12.04 -13.87
CA VAL A 219 13.86 -12.64 -12.55
C VAL A 219 12.76 -13.59 -12.08
N SER A 220 13.15 -14.50 -11.20
CA SER A 220 12.29 -15.39 -10.41
C SER A 220 12.52 -15.19 -8.92
N GLU A 221 11.56 -15.61 -8.10
CA GLU A 221 11.73 -15.61 -6.64
C GLU A 221 12.93 -16.47 -6.22
N GLY A 222 13.77 -15.92 -5.34
CA GLY A 222 15.01 -16.55 -4.88
C GLY A 222 16.25 -16.16 -5.69
N ASP A 223 16.12 -15.51 -6.84
CA ASP A 223 17.27 -15.02 -7.61
C ASP A 223 18.07 -13.99 -6.82
N GLU A 224 19.40 -14.03 -6.96
CA GLU A 224 20.28 -13.03 -6.39
C GLU A 224 20.48 -11.87 -7.38
N VAL A 225 20.44 -10.65 -6.86
CA VAL A 225 20.61 -9.40 -7.61
C VAL A 225 21.48 -8.42 -6.86
N LEU A 226 21.89 -7.35 -7.54
CA LEU A 226 22.69 -6.27 -6.99
C LEU A 226 21.89 -4.96 -7.02
N ILE A 227 21.79 -4.28 -5.88
CA ILE A 227 21.12 -2.97 -5.78
C ILE A 227 22.18 -1.88 -5.83
N ALA A 228 22.10 -0.99 -6.83
CA ALA A 228 23.08 0.06 -7.06
C ALA A 228 22.99 1.19 -5.99
N ALA A 229 23.69 1.01 -4.87
CA ALA A 229 23.74 2.01 -3.81
C ALA A 229 24.38 3.34 -4.27
N SER A 230 25.45 3.25 -5.06
CA SER A 230 26.16 4.37 -5.71
C SER A 230 26.74 3.93 -7.07
N PRO A 231 27.29 4.85 -7.89
CA PRO A 231 27.95 4.46 -9.14
C PRO A 231 29.14 3.50 -8.98
N ARG A 232 29.67 3.33 -7.76
CA ARG A 232 30.85 2.49 -7.48
C ARG A 232 30.56 1.35 -6.50
N SER A 233 29.31 1.21 -6.03
CA SER A 233 28.98 0.23 -4.99
C SER A 233 27.58 -0.32 -5.17
N SER A 234 27.46 -1.63 -5.05
CA SER A 234 26.20 -2.34 -4.99
C SER A 234 26.05 -3.11 -3.68
N VAL A 235 24.82 -3.45 -3.32
CA VAL A 235 24.51 -4.34 -2.19
C VAL A 235 23.78 -5.56 -2.71
N LYS A 236 24.22 -6.74 -2.29
CA LYS A 236 23.60 -8.01 -2.68
C LYS A 236 22.23 -8.17 -2.03
N ALA A 237 21.24 -8.55 -2.84
CA ALA A 237 19.87 -8.80 -2.40
C ALA A 237 19.32 -10.08 -3.06
N VAL A 238 18.21 -10.57 -2.51
CA VAL A 238 17.43 -11.66 -3.08
C VAL A 238 16.07 -11.14 -3.54
N ILE A 239 15.60 -11.64 -4.69
CA ILE A 239 14.23 -11.40 -5.19
C ILE A 239 13.23 -12.17 -4.32
N ILE A 240 12.20 -11.47 -3.88
CA ILE A 240 11.12 -12.01 -3.03
C ILE A 240 9.79 -11.69 -3.70
N ARG A 241 8.83 -12.61 -3.61
CA ARG A 241 7.42 -12.27 -3.87
C ARG A 241 6.81 -11.78 -2.55
N PRO A 242 6.51 -10.47 -2.39
CA PRO A 242 6.03 -9.98 -1.11
C PRO A 242 4.71 -10.68 -0.70
N PRO A 243 4.41 -10.75 0.61
CA PRO A 243 4.98 -9.92 1.68
C PRO A 243 6.37 -10.37 2.16
N PHE A 244 7.09 -9.45 2.82
CA PHE A 244 8.34 -9.75 3.54
C PHE A 244 8.09 -10.27 4.96
N VAL A 245 6.91 -9.97 5.53
CA VAL A 245 6.45 -10.34 6.89
C VAL A 245 5.01 -10.83 6.85
#